data_AF-A0AB36AC39-F1
#
_entry.id   AF-A0AB36AC39-F1
#
_cell.length_a   1.000
_cell.length_b   1.000
_cell.length_c   1.000
_cell.angle_alpha   90.00
_cell.angle_beta   90.00
_cell.angle_gamma   90.00
#
_symmetry.space_group_name_H-M   'P 1'
#
loop_
_entity.id
_entity.type
_entity.pdbx_description
1 polymer ?
#
loop_
_entity_poly.entity_id
_entity_poly.type
_entity_poly.pdbx_seq_one_letter_code
_entity_poly.pdbx_strand_id
1 'polypeptide(L)'
;MQYFVNQGYWAPTNAYSAGSNIRINPDYSVSFHNSLMAPGKTIMSWNSVNSYQATKLVPQLPILRNNHKYRLSVNAKAAPIYSLIIRLTFYDAQEHEIDHLEFQQRSIEFVYPPEAVQYRLELINNGLTDLTFQRFEICDAALPVSVHEDVWIYKPINEDVKGKLNLLLIADNKRVRKTYPDLKKYEDYKIQPISVAWQSSADVVAILKQWLISHRIYDANVISTNPKLDQVVLELKMELSTINAVITNQTDPHSQIADVIYPLLPATTWSSPVLVNPDWPIIFSVIQEINSKEG
;
A
#
# COMPACT_ATOMS: atom_id res chain seq x y z
N MET A 1 -3.90 -1.21 18.92
CA MET A 1 -3.06 -0.10 18.45
C MET A 1 -3.10 -0.05 16.93
N GLN A 2 -3.15 1.15 16.34
CA GLN A 2 -3.12 1.34 14.90
C GLN A 2 -1.66 1.35 14.41
N TYR A 3 -1.36 0.54 13.41
CA TYR A 3 -0.09 0.54 12.72
C TYR A 3 -0.20 1.19 11.35
N PHE A 4 0.92 1.77 10.92
CA PHE A 4 1.05 2.45 9.64
C PHE A 4 2.23 1.89 8.86
N VAL A 5 2.08 1.87 7.54
CA VAL A 5 3.08 1.49 6.56
C VAL A 5 3.22 2.71 5.66
N ASN A 6 4.33 3.41 5.81
CA ASN A 6 4.63 4.60 5.03
C ASN A 6 5.10 4.17 3.65
N GLN A 7 4.53 4.77 2.61
CA GLN A 7 4.80 4.47 1.22
C GLN A 7 5.41 5.70 0.56
N GLY A 8 6.52 5.50 -0.15
CA GLY A 8 7.14 6.55 -0.95
C GLY A 8 7.32 6.14 -2.41
N TYR A 9 7.29 7.13 -3.28
CA TYR A 9 7.33 6.94 -4.73
C TYR A 9 8.45 7.76 -5.33
N TRP A 10 8.78 7.48 -6.58
CA TRP A 10 9.73 8.26 -7.33
C TRP A 10 9.22 9.69 -7.52
N ALA A 11 9.98 10.67 -7.04
CA ALA A 11 9.78 12.08 -7.39
C ALA A 11 10.93 12.53 -8.30
N PRO A 12 10.67 13.42 -9.27
CA PRO A 12 11.61 13.72 -10.35
C PRO A 12 12.83 14.58 -9.94
N THR A 13 13.12 14.72 -8.65
CA THR A 13 14.00 15.80 -8.16
C THR A 13 15.43 15.37 -7.88
N ASN A 14 15.66 14.12 -7.51
CA ASN A 14 16.99 13.59 -7.13
C ASN A 14 17.45 12.44 -8.06
N ALA A 15 16.92 12.39 -9.27
CA ALA A 15 17.21 11.33 -10.22
C ALA A 15 18.46 11.64 -11.06
N TYR A 16 19.25 10.62 -11.37
CA TYR A 16 20.39 10.72 -12.28
C TYR A 16 19.89 10.93 -13.71
N SER A 17 19.94 12.16 -14.21
CA SER A 17 19.36 12.55 -15.51
C SER A 17 20.32 12.41 -16.69
N ALA A 18 21.63 12.44 -16.47
CA ALA A 18 22.62 12.48 -17.53
C ALA A 18 22.62 11.19 -18.38
N GLY A 19 22.11 11.28 -19.61
CA GLY A 19 21.99 10.14 -20.52
C GLY A 19 20.87 9.15 -20.17
N SER A 20 20.02 9.49 -19.19
CA SER A 20 18.95 8.61 -18.73
C SER A 20 17.62 8.94 -19.42
N ASN A 21 16.91 7.92 -19.84
CA ASN A 21 15.50 8.03 -20.19
C ASN A 21 14.65 7.68 -18.97
N ILE A 22 13.83 8.62 -18.50
CA ILE A 22 12.97 8.44 -17.32
C ILE A 22 11.52 8.72 -17.75
N ARG A 23 10.65 7.73 -17.56
CA ARG A 23 9.22 7.81 -17.91
C ARG A 23 8.37 7.42 -16.72
N ILE A 24 7.34 8.24 -16.43
CA ILE A 24 6.26 7.89 -15.52
C ILE A 24 5.18 7.17 -16.32
N ASN A 25 4.84 5.95 -15.90
CA ASN A 25 3.85 5.09 -16.53
C ASN A 25 2.42 5.46 -16.07
N PRO A 26 1.36 4.99 -16.76
CA PRO A 26 -0.03 5.26 -16.37
C PRO A 26 -0.40 4.75 -14.97
N ASP A 27 0.24 3.68 -14.51
CA ASP A 27 0.11 3.13 -13.15
C ASP A 27 0.97 3.90 -12.12
N TYR A 28 1.58 5.02 -12.52
CA TYR A 28 2.52 5.85 -11.76
C TYR A 28 3.87 5.19 -11.43
N SER A 29 4.16 3.99 -11.95
CA SER A 29 5.50 3.41 -11.82
C SER A 29 6.49 4.21 -12.67
N VAL A 30 7.78 4.13 -12.38
CA VAL A 30 8.82 4.83 -13.12
C VAL A 30 9.72 3.84 -13.82
N SER A 31 9.79 3.97 -15.14
CA SER A 31 10.78 3.30 -15.98
C SER A 31 12.00 4.21 -16.14
N PHE A 32 13.15 3.67 -15.81
CA PHE A 32 14.47 4.28 -15.98
C PHE A 32 15.29 3.41 -16.93
N HIS A 33 15.96 4.03 -17.90
CA HIS A 33 16.88 3.35 -18.82
C HIS A 33 18.17 4.17 -19.00
N ASN A 34 19.33 3.54 -18.77
CA ASN A 34 20.64 4.14 -19.07
C ASN A 34 21.74 3.06 -19.17
N SER A 35 22.06 2.62 -20.39
CA SER A 35 23.12 1.62 -20.63
C SER A 35 24.56 2.11 -20.41
N LEU A 36 24.77 3.41 -20.23
CA LEU A 36 26.10 4.02 -20.09
C LEU A 36 26.35 4.58 -18.68
N MET A 37 25.40 4.40 -17.76
CA MET A 37 25.58 4.83 -16.37
C MET A 37 26.66 4.00 -15.71
N ALA A 38 27.67 4.66 -15.15
CA ALA A 38 28.74 3.97 -14.43
C ALA A 38 28.19 3.23 -13.19
N PRO A 39 28.66 2.00 -12.90
CA PRO A 39 28.35 1.32 -11.64
C PRO A 39 28.79 2.14 -10.42
N GLY A 40 28.10 1.94 -9.29
CA GLY A 40 28.29 2.66 -8.03
C GLY A 40 27.64 4.04 -7.96
N LYS A 41 27.03 4.54 -9.04
CA LYS A 41 26.32 5.83 -9.05
C LYS A 41 24.91 5.70 -8.49
N THR A 42 24.50 6.70 -7.70
CA THR A 42 23.12 6.83 -7.23
C THR A 42 22.19 7.21 -8.39
N ILE A 43 21.17 6.39 -8.61
CA ILE A 43 20.10 6.59 -9.60
C ILE A 43 19.05 7.54 -9.03
N MET A 44 18.65 7.34 -7.78
CA MET A 44 17.63 8.13 -7.11
C MET A 44 17.87 8.08 -5.59
N SER A 45 17.56 9.18 -4.90
CA SER A 45 17.64 9.24 -3.44
C SER A 45 16.47 9.97 -2.80
N TRP A 46 16.10 9.52 -1.61
CA TRP A 46 15.13 10.18 -0.74
C TRP A 46 15.78 10.46 0.61
N ASN A 47 15.52 11.64 1.17
CA ASN A 47 15.99 12.06 2.50
C ASN A 47 14.82 12.15 3.48
N SER A 48 15.09 11.82 4.75
CA SER A 48 14.14 11.98 5.86
C SER A 48 14.00 13.41 6.36
N VAL A 49 15.01 14.24 6.10
CA VAL A 49 15.01 15.67 6.39
C VAL A 49 15.41 16.39 5.11
N ASN A 50 14.69 17.46 4.78
CA ASN A 50 15.03 18.37 3.69
C ASN A 50 14.86 19.80 4.20
N SER A 51 15.81 20.68 3.88
CA SER A 51 15.56 22.12 3.96
C SER A 51 14.63 22.50 2.82
N TYR A 52 13.38 22.88 3.14
CA TYR A 52 12.41 23.31 2.12
C TYR A 52 12.89 24.56 1.37
N GLN A 53 13.58 25.48 2.06
CA GLN A 53 14.12 26.69 1.43
C GLN A 53 15.19 26.36 0.37
N ALA A 54 16.00 25.33 0.60
CA ALA A 54 17.07 24.93 -0.32
C ALA A 54 16.57 24.01 -1.44
N THR A 55 15.73 23.02 -1.11
CA THR A 55 15.37 21.94 -2.03
C THR A 55 13.98 22.11 -2.65
N LYS A 56 13.10 22.89 -2.01
CA LYS A 56 11.66 22.96 -2.28
C LYS A 56 10.97 21.59 -2.20
N LEU A 57 11.59 20.62 -1.53
CA LEU A 57 11.08 19.26 -1.38
C LEU A 57 10.55 19.01 0.02
N VAL A 58 9.40 18.34 0.07
CA VAL A 58 8.87 17.76 1.31
C VAL A 58 9.49 16.38 1.49
N PRO A 59 10.01 16.04 2.70
CA PRO A 59 10.50 14.69 2.99
C PRO A 59 9.47 13.61 2.64
N GLN A 60 9.94 12.54 1.99
CA GLN A 60 9.11 11.37 1.68
C GLN A 60 9.35 10.20 2.62
N LEU A 61 10.47 10.22 3.34
CA LEU A 61 10.82 9.23 4.33
C LEU A 61 10.19 9.63 5.68
N PRO A 62 9.58 8.68 6.43
CA PRO A 62 8.97 8.97 7.72
C PRO A 62 10.00 9.25 8.81
N ILE A 63 9.59 9.92 9.87
CA ILE A 63 10.38 10.02 11.10
C ILE A 63 10.42 8.64 11.77
N LEU A 64 11.62 8.18 12.13
CA LEU A 64 11.85 6.92 12.82
C LEU A 64 12.19 7.18 14.29
N ARG A 65 11.88 6.21 15.15
CA ARG A 65 12.21 6.24 16.57
C ARG A 65 13.53 5.52 16.79
N ASN A 66 14.40 6.16 17.56
CA ASN A 66 15.70 5.63 17.95
C ASN A 66 15.53 4.29 18.68
N ASN A 67 16.43 3.34 18.42
CA ASN A 67 16.42 1.98 18.96
C ASN A 67 15.13 1.17 18.65
N HIS A 68 14.36 1.58 17.64
CA HIS A 68 13.19 0.83 17.20
C HIS A 68 13.50 0.02 15.93
N LYS A 69 12.90 -1.17 15.84
CA LYS A 69 13.12 -2.09 14.71
C LYS A 69 12.07 -1.87 13.62
N TYR A 70 12.55 -1.66 12.40
CA TYR A 70 11.73 -1.40 11.22
C TYR A 70 12.00 -2.43 10.13
N ARG A 71 11.06 -2.55 9.20
CA ARG A 71 11.25 -3.24 7.92
C ARG A 71 11.11 -2.23 6.79
N LEU A 72 12.10 -2.21 5.90
CA LEU A 72 12.09 -1.49 4.64
C LEU A 72 11.87 -2.51 3.52
N SER A 73 10.95 -2.22 2.60
CA SER A 73 10.72 -2.97 1.38
C SER A 73 10.80 -2.03 0.18
N VAL A 74 11.42 -2.47 -0.91
CA VAL A 74 11.50 -1.73 -2.17
C VAL A 74 10.95 -2.61 -3.28
N ASN A 75 9.84 -2.18 -3.86
CA ASN A 75 9.25 -2.84 -5.02
C ASN A 75 9.80 -2.22 -6.30
N ALA A 76 10.82 -2.87 -6.84
CA ALA A 76 11.47 -2.51 -8.09
C ALA A 76 11.97 -3.75 -8.82
N LYS A 77 12.06 -3.65 -10.15
CA LYS A 77 12.61 -4.68 -11.03
C LYS A 77 13.73 -4.07 -11.85
N ALA A 78 14.92 -4.64 -11.77
CA ALA A 78 16.08 -4.21 -12.54
C ALA A 78 16.48 -5.29 -13.55
N ALA A 79 17.00 -4.85 -14.70
CA ALA A 79 17.66 -5.70 -15.68
C ALA A 79 19.09 -5.17 -15.90
N PRO A 80 20.12 -6.03 -15.82
CA PRO A 80 20.09 -7.46 -15.44
C PRO A 80 19.59 -7.73 -14.00
N ILE A 81 19.28 -8.98 -13.64
CA ILE A 81 18.88 -9.32 -12.26
C ILE A 81 20.07 -9.06 -11.31
N TYR A 82 19.81 -8.62 -10.08
CA TYR A 82 20.83 -8.25 -9.06
C TYR A 82 21.75 -7.07 -9.45
N SER A 83 21.34 -6.26 -10.43
CA SER A 83 22.07 -5.06 -10.85
C SER A 83 21.62 -3.77 -10.15
N LEU A 84 20.68 -3.86 -9.21
CA LEU A 84 20.26 -2.76 -8.34
C LEU A 84 20.70 -3.05 -6.91
N ILE A 85 21.41 -2.09 -6.31
CA ILE A 85 21.70 -2.06 -4.87
C ILE A 85 20.79 -1.04 -4.22
N ILE A 86 20.19 -1.38 -3.09
CA ILE A 86 19.46 -0.44 -2.25
C ILE A 86 20.36 -0.12 -1.06
N ARG A 87 20.64 1.16 -0.83
CA ARG A 87 21.43 1.64 0.30
C ARG A 87 20.58 2.47 1.25
N LEU A 88 20.66 2.16 2.54
CA LEU A 88 20.07 2.92 3.62
C LEU A 88 21.19 3.48 4.50
N THR A 89 21.41 4.79 4.48
CA THR A 89 22.49 5.45 5.22
C THR A 89 21.92 6.29 6.36
N PHE A 90 22.53 6.22 7.54
CA PHE A 90 22.13 6.97 8.74
C PHE A 90 23.16 8.06 9.04
N TYR A 91 22.69 9.25 9.43
CA TYR A 91 23.58 10.36 9.76
C TYR A 91 23.25 11.01 11.10
N ASP A 92 24.29 11.54 11.72
CA ASP A 92 24.20 12.37 12.91
C ASP A 92 23.69 13.78 12.58
N ALA A 93 23.61 14.64 13.61
CA ALA A 93 23.16 16.02 13.49
C ALA A 93 24.17 16.96 12.81
N GLN A 94 25.41 16.50 12.58
CA GLN A 94 26.45 17.20 11.82
C GLN A 94 26.56 16.69 10.37
N GLU A 95 25.63 15.83 9.94
CA GLU A 95 25.62 15.18 8.61
C GLU A 95 26.77 14.19 8.38
N HIS A 96 27.44 13.72 9.43
CA HIS A 96 28.38 12.62 9.30
C HIS A 96 27.63 11.29 9.23
N GLU A 97 28.11 10.42 8.35
CA GLU A 97 27.62 9.05 8.25
C GLU A 97 27.97 8.28 9.52
N ILE A 98 26.95 7.70 10.15
CA ILE A 98 27.10 6.81 11.30
C ILE A 98 27.35 5.38 10.80
N ASP A 99 26.49 4.91 9.89
CA ASP A 99 26.52 3.57 9.31
C ASP A 99 25.63 3.53 8.05
N HIS A 100 25.78 2.48 7.25
CA HIS A 100 24.88 2.18 6.15
C HIS A 100 24.60 0.69 5.99
N LEU A 101 23.45 0.38 5.41
CA LEU A 101 23.05 -0.97 5.03
C LEU A 101 22.87 -1.04 3.53
N GLU A 102 23.43 -2.07 2.89
CA GLU A 102 23.22 -2.37 1.48
C GLU A 102 22.56 -3.73 1.30
N PHE A 103 21.57 -3.79 0.40
CA PHE A 103 20.88 -5.03 0.08
C PHE A 103 20.35 -5.01 -1.35
N GLN A 104 20.25 -6.20 -1.95
CA GLN A 104 19.68 -6.40 -3.29
C GLN A 104 18.33 -7.15 -3.24
N GLN A 105 17.97 -7.65 -2.05
CA GLN A 105 16.71 -8.32 -1.80
C GLN A 105 15.56 -7.28 -1.78
N ARG A 106 14.31 -7.76 -1.87
CA ARG A 106 13.14 -6.87 -1.82
C ARG A 106 13.02 -6.13 -0.48
N SER A 107 13.44 -6.72 0.63
CA SER A 107 13.27 -6.12 1.95
C SER A 107 14.41 -6.42 2.91
N ILE A 108 14.60 -5.53 3.89
CA ILE A 108 15.53 -5.69 5.02
C ILE A 108 14.87 -5.24 6.32
N GLU A 109 15.25 -5.87 7.43
CA GLU A 109 14.96 -5.36 8.77
C GLU A 109 16.18 -4.64 9.35
N PHE A 110 15.95 -3.52 10.01
CA PHE A 110 17.01 -2.71 10.61
C PHE A 110 16.56 -2.09 11.93
N VAL A 111 17.50 -1.75 12.79
CA VAL A 111 17.26 -0.94 14.00
C VAL A 111 17.72 0.47 13.70
N TYR A 112 16.87 1.47 13.91
CA TYR A 112 17.25 2.86 13.70
C TYR A 112 18.26 3.30 14.78
N PRO A 113 19.49 3.73 14.42
CA PRO A 113 20.54 3.99 15.40
C PRO A 113 20.18 5.10 16.40
N PRO A 114 20.68 5.02 17.65
CA PRO A 114 20.33 6.00 18.69
C PRO A 114 20.90 7.40 18.45
N GLU A 115 22.01 7.51 17.73
CA GLU A 115 22.69 8.78 17.39
C GLU A 115 22.13 9.41 16.11
N ALA A 116 21.31 8.67 15.35
CA ALA A 116 20.84 9.10 14.04
C ALA A 116 19.67 10.10 14.17
N VAL A 117 19.79 11.24 13.49
CA VAL A 117 18.70 12.23 13.38
C VAL A 117 18.11 12.30 11.98
N GLN A 118 18.81 11.73 11.00
CA GLN A 118 18.39 11.69 9.61
C GLN A 118 18.87 10.40 8.94
N TYR A 119 18.21 10.05 7.85
CA TYR A 119 18.61 8.93 7.02
C TYR A 119 18.25 9.16 5.56
N ARG A 120 18.94 8.42 4.69
CA ARG A 120 18.78 8.48 3.24
C ARG A 120 18.57 7.09 2.69
N LEU A 121 17.60 6.96 1.79
CA LEU A 121 17.39 5.77 0.97
C LEU A 121 17.90 6.07 -0.45
N GLU A 122 18.74 5.20 -0.99
CA GLU A 122 19.32 5.34 -2.32
C GLU A 122 19.11 4.09 -3.16
N LEU A 123 18.83 4.29 -4.44
CA LEU A 123 18.93 3.27 -5.47
C LEU A 123 20.27 3.44 -6.17
N ILE A 124 21.13 2.43 -6.11
CA ILE A 124 22.49 2.48 -6.63
C ILE A 124 22.59 1.53 -7.82
N ASN A 125 23.14 2.07 -8.91
CA ASN A 125 23.43 1.30 -10.10
C ASN A 125 24.57 0.29 -9.81
N ASN A 126 24.32 -0.99 -10.02
CA ASN A 126 25.32 -2.06 -10.00
C ASN A 126 25.37 -2.78 -11.36
N GLY A 127 25.39 -2.00 -12.44
CA GLY A 127 25.40 -2.49 -13.81
C GLY A 127 24.02 -2.69 -14.44
N LEU A 128 23.00 -1.97 -13.96
CA LEU A 128 21.67 -2.02 -14.54
C LEU A 128 21.60 -1.19 -15.81
N THR A 129 20.85 -1.68 -16.79
CA THR A 129 20.46 -0.93 -17.99
C THR A 129 19.04 -0.39 -17.83
N ASP A 130 18.17 -1.17 -17.20
CA ASP A 130 16.74 -0.89 -17.08
C ASP A 130 16.27 -1.08 -15.64
N LEU A 131 15.41 -0.18 -15.18
CA LEU A 131 14.79 -0.22 -13.87
C LEU A 131 13.32 0.19 -13.96
N THR A 132 12.43 -0.66 -13.49
CA THR A 132 11.03 -0.31 -13.21
C THR A 132 10.87 -0.20 -11.70
N PHE A 133 10.70 1.02 -11.20
CA PHE A 133 10.45 1.31 -9.79
C PHE A 133 8.97 1.58 -9.55
N GLN A 134 8.37 0.93 -8.55
CA GLN A 134 7.01 1.20 -8.11
C GLN A 134 7.04 2.08 -6.86
N ARG A 135 7.41 1.50 -5.72
CA ARG A 135 7.39 2.17 -4.41
C ARG A 135 8.40 1.57 -3.44
N PHE A 136 8.76 2.34 -2.42
CA PHE A 136 9.34 1.80 -1.20
C PHE A 136 8.33 1.90 -0.05
N GLU A 137 8.48 1.05 0.95
CA GLU A 137 7.59 0.96 2.09
C GLU A 137 8.39 0.76 3.38
N ILE A 138 8.07 1.54 4.42
CA ILE A 138 8.70 1.41 5.75
C ILE A 138 7.61 1.22 6.79
N CYS A 139 7.76 0.18 7.61
CA CYS A 139 6.82 -0.12 8.69
C CYS A 139 7.53 -0.72 9.91
N ASP A 140 6.78 -0.83 11.01
CA ASP A 140 7.23 -1.54 12.20
C ASP A 140 7.54 -3.01 11.86
N ALA A 141 8.70 -3.52 12.30
CA ALA A 141 9.11 -4.90 11.99
C ALA A 141 8.19 -5.97 12.60
N ALA A 142 7.37 -5.62 13.61
CA ALA A 142 6.38 -6.52 14.20
C ALA A 142 5.21 -6.86 13.25
N LEU A 143 5.02 -6.09 12.18
CA LEU A 143 4.02 -6.41 11.16
C LEU A 143 4.47 -7.62 10.31
N PRO A 144 3.52 -8.42 9.79
CA PRO A 144 3.84 -9.55 8.92
C PRO A 144 4.46 -9.07 7.60
N VAL A 145 5.34 -9.87 6.98
CA VAL A 145 5.98 -9.54 5.70
C VAL A 145 4.96 -9.27 4.59
N SER A 146 3.82 -9.96 4.63
CA SER A 146 2.71 -9.80 3.68
C SER A 146 2.14 -8.38 3.60
N VAL A 147 2.45 -7.51 4.56
CA VAL A 147 2.06 -6.10 4.54
C VAL A 147 2.64 -5.33 3.34
N HIS A 148 3.66 -5.87 2.69
CA HIS A 148 4.31 -5.28 1.53
C HIS A 148 3.75 -5.77 0.19
N GLU A 149 2.80 -6.69 0.20
CA GLU A 149 2.15 -7.16 -1.03
C GLU A 149 1.07 -6.19 -1.51
N ASP A 150 0.81 -6.17 -2.81
CA ASP A 150 -0.19 -5.29 -3.40
C ASP A 150 -1.59 -5.53 -2.80
N VAL A 151 -1.93 -6.78 -2.54
CA VAL A 151 -3.15 -7.18 -1.80
C VAL A 151 -2.74 -7.74 -0.44
N TRP A 152 -3.08 -7.03 0.63
CA TRP A 152 -2.82 -7.47 1.99
C TRP A 152 -4.11 -7.85 2.72
N ILE A 153 -4.24 -9.14 2.98
CA ILE A 153 -5.34 -9.71 3.77
C ILE A 153 -4.92 -9.67 5.24
N TYR A 154 -5.69 -8.93 6.05
CA TYR A 154 -5.39 -8.72 7.47
C TYR A 154 -5.71 -9.95 8.31
N LYS A 155 -5.38 -9.91 9.60
CA LYS A 155 -5.97 -10.85 10.56
C LYS A 155 -7.49 -10.63 10.62
N PRO A 156 -8.30 -11.69 10.69
CA PRO A 156 -9.74 -11.55 10.83
C PRO A 156 -10.08 -10.81 12.12
N ILE A 157 -11.17 -10.06 12.09
CA ILE A 157 -11.73 -9.32 13.22
C ILE A 157 -13.05 -10.00 13.57
N ASN A 158 -13.25 -10.27 14.87
CA ASN A 158 -14.44 -10.92 15.40
C ASN A 158 -14.71 -12.31 14.75
N GLU A 159 -13.66 -13.12 14.62
CA GLU A 159 -13.71 -14.41 13.91
C GLU A 159 -14.72 -15.40 14.50
N ASP A 160 -14.88 -15.36 15.83
CA ASP A 160 -15.76 -16.24 16.61
C ASP A 160 -17.24 -15.87 16.49
N VAL A 161 -17.55 -14.71 15.89
CA VAL A 161 -18.92 -14.25 15.73
C VAL A 161 -19.61 -15.03 14.62
N LYS A 162 -20.83 -15.48 14.93
CA LYS A 162 -21.66 -16.22 13.97
C LYS A 162 -22.17 -15.29 12.89
N GLY A 163 -22.32 -15.84 11.70
CA GLY A 163 -22.88 -15.14 10.55
C GLY A 163 -21.95 -15.16 9.34
N LYS A 164 -22.40 -14.48 8.31
CA LYS A 164 -21.71 -14.37 7.03
C LYS A 164 -20.44 -13.54 7.18
N LEU A 165 -19.38 -13.92 6.45
CA LEU A 165 -18.12 -13.19 6.44
C LEU A 165 -18.27 -11.90 5.62
N ASN A 166 -17.78 -10.79 6.16
CA ASN A 166 -17.77 -9.49 5.48
C ASN A 166 -16.34 -9.13 5.07
N LEU A 167 -16.02 -9.31 3.79
CA LEU A 167 -14.75 -8.89 3.19
C LEU A 167 -14.83 -7.39 2.91
N LEU A 168 -14.04 -6.61 3.63
CA LEU A 168 -13.95 -5.16 3.40
C LEU A 168 -12.74 -4.87 2.51
N LEU A 169 -12.98 -4.56 1.23
CA LEU A 169 -11.92 -4.16 0.31
C LEU A 169 -11.63 -2.67 0.48
N ILE A 170 -10.41 -2.37 0.91
CA ILE A 170 -9.97 -1.04 1.32
C ILE A 170 -8.86 -0.56 0.41
N ALA A 171 -9.09 0.56 -0.29
CA ALA A 171 -8.07 1.18 -1.11
C ALA A 171 -7.09 1.94 -0.20
N ASP A 172 -5.81 1.63 -0.29
CA ASP A 172 -4.80 2.36 0.48
C ASP A 172 -4.69 3.80 -0.02
N ASN A 173 -4.35 4.70 0.90
CA ASN A 173 -3.87 6.03 0.52
C ASN A 173 -2.52 5.86 -0.19
N LYS A 174 -2.26 6.73 -1.18
CA LYS A 174 -0.96 6.86 -1.82
C LYS A 174 0.19 6.79 -0.80
N ARG A 175 0.22 7.62 0.24
CA ARG A 175 1.37 7.70 1.15
C ARG A 175 1.35 6.72 2.31
N VAL A 176 0.19 6.12 2.62
CA VAL A 176 0.03 5.35 3.87
C VAL A 176 -0.96 4.21 3.69
N ARG A 177 -0.51 3.01 4.03
CA ARG A 177 -1.36 1.85 4.35
C ARG A 177 -1.47 1.75 5.87
N LYS A 178 -2.61 1.34 6.41
CA LYS A 178 -2.81 1.29 7.87
C LYS A 178 -3.75 0.17 8.30
N THR A 179 -3.56 -0.31 9.52
CA THR A 179 -4.51 -1.24 10.16
C THR A 179 -5.74 -0.50 10.68
N TYR A 180 -6.84 -1.23 10.86
CA TYR A 180 -8.13 -0.69 11.30
C TYR A 180 -8.58 -1.31 12.63
N PRO A 181 -7.91 -1.02 13.77
CA PRO A 181 -8.32 -1.56 15.07
C PRO A 181 -9.72 -1.10 15.49
N ASP A 182 -10.17 0.07 15.00
CA ASP A 182 -11.49 0.63 15.31
C ASP A 182 -12.63 -0.21 14.75
N LEU A 183 -12.38 -1.11 13.78
CA LEU A 183 -13.39 -2.06 13.29
C LEU A 183 -13.83 -3.04 14.38
N LYS A 184 -13.05 -3.23 15.44
CA LYS A 184 -13.44 -4.06 16.59
C LYS A 184 -14.72 -3.60 17.28
N LYS A 185 -15.09 -2.32 17.15
CA LYS A 185 -16.34 -1.78 17.73
C LYS A 185 -17.61 -2.35 17.08
N TYR A 186 -17.48 -2.97 15.90
CA TYR A 186 -18.57 -3.64 15.19
C TYR A 186 -18.61 -5.11 15.59
N GLU A 187 -18.85 -5.34 16.88
CA GLU A 187 -18.71 -6.64 17.56
C GLU A 187 -19.64 -7.73 16.99
N ASP A 188 -20.77 -7.35 16.40
CA ASP A 188 -21.76 -8.28 15.85
C ASP A 188 -21.40 -8.85 14.47
N TYR A 189 -20.29 -8.41 13.87
CA TYR A 189 -19.95 -8.75 12.48
C TYR A 189 -18.60 -9.45 12.38
N LYS A 190 -18.59 -10.59 11.70
CA LYS A 190 -17.37 -11.29 11.29
C LYS A 190 -16.75 -10.56 10.11
N ILE A 191 -15.54 -10.01 10.29
CA ILE A 191 -14.94 -9.05 9.35
C ILE A 191 -13.56 -9.54 8.89
N GLN A 192 -13.33 -9.45 7.57
CA GLN A 192 -12.03 -9.66 6.95
C GLN A 192 -11.60 -8.39 6.21
N PRO A 193 -10.76 -7.54 6.81
CA PRO A 193 -10.20 -6.40 6.11
C PRO A 193 -9.19 -6.86 5.06
N ILE A 194 -9.19 -6.20 3.89
CA ILE A 194 -8.25 -6.45 2.80
C ILE A 194 -7.82 -5.11 2.22
N SER A 195 -6.53 -4.78 2.33
CA SER A 195 -5.95 -3.58 1.72
C SER A 195 -5.51 -3.86 0.30
N VAL A 196 -5.84 -2.97 -0.61
CA VAL A 196 -5.34 -2.95 -1.98
C VAL A 196 -4.45 -1.70 -2.15
N ALA A 197 -3.21 -1.92 -2.55
CA ALA A 197 -2.22 -0.86 -2.73
C ALA A 197 -2.71 0.19 -3.73
N TRP A 198 -2.41 1.48 -3.44
CA TRP A 198 -2.77 2.60 -4.32
C TRP A 198 -2.17 2.44 -5.73
N GLN A 199 -0.96 1.88 -5.80
CA GLN A 199 -0.29 1.45 -7.02
C GLN A 199 -0.17 -0.07 -6.98
N SER A 200 -1.26 -0.75 -7.30
CA SER A 200 -1.30 -2.20 -7.46
C SER A 200 -1.06 -2.55 -8.93
N SER A 201 -0.21 -3.55 -9.16
CA SER A 201 -0.04 -4.21 -10.46
C SER A 201 -0.53 -5.66 -10.45
N ALA A 202 -1.08 -6.09 -9.32
CA ALA A 202 -1.59 -7.45 -9.12
C ALA A 202 -3.00 -7.62 -9.70
N ASP A 203 -3.29 -8.84 -10.13
CA ASP A 203 -4.66 -9.29 -10.44
C ASP A 203 -5.42 -9.52 -9.13
N VAL A 204 -6.09 -8.48 -8.66
CA VAL A 204 -6.79 -8.49 -7.38
C VAL A 204 -7.95 -9.50 -7.39
N VAL A 205 -8.65 -9.64 -8.52
CA VAL A 205 -9.79 -10.57 -8.67
C VAL A 205 -9.30 -12.01 -8.51
N ALA A 206 -8.25 -12.40 -9.22
CA ALA A 206 -7.68 -13.73 -9.13
C ALA A 206 -7.18 -14.05 -7.71
N ILE A 207 -6.52 -13.10 -7.05
CA ILE A 207 -6.04 -13.26 -5.67
C ILE A 207 -7.20 -13.49 -4.70
N LEU A 208 -8.25 -12.66 -4.78
CA LEU A 208 -9.42 -12.77 -3.89
C LEU A 208 -10.17 -14.09 -4.12
N LYS A 209 -10.37 -14.47 -5.40
CA LYS A 209 -10.99 -15.74 -5.77
C LYS A 209 -10.21 -16.92 -5.20
N GLN A 210 -8.89 -16.96 -5.39
CA GLN A 210 -8.04 -18.03 -4.86
C GLN A 210 -8.09 -18.07 -3.33
N TRP A 211 -8.11 -16.91 -2.67
CA TRP A 211 -8.21 -16.83 -1.22
C TRP A 211 -9.55 -17.39 -0.71
N LEU A 212 -10.68 -16.99 -1.29
CA LEU A 212 -12.01 -17.50 -0.93
C LEU A 212 -12.11 -19.03 -1.09
N ILE A 213 -11.64 -19.55 -2.23
CA ILE A 213 -11.66 -21.00 -2.52
C ILE A 213 -10.78 -21.77 -1.53
N SER A 214 -9.56 -21.30 -1.28
CA SER A 214 -8.62 -21.97 -0.36
C SER A 214 -9.11 -22.01 1.08
N HIS A 215 -9.91 -21.02 1.49
CA HIS A 215 -10.52 -20.94 2.82
C HIS A 215 -11.92 -21.57 2.88
N ARG A 216 -12.39 -22.17 1.77
CA ARG A 216 -13.74 -22.77 1.65
C ARG A 216 -14.87 -21.79 1.98
N ILE A 217 -14.69 -20.53 1.59
CA ILE A 217 -15.69 -19.47 1.76
C ILE A 217 -16.45 -19.37 0.44
N TYR A 218 -17.68 -19.87 0.44
CA TYR A 218 -18.55 -19.87 -0.74
C TYR A 218 -19.64 -18.83 -0.67
N ASP A 219 -19.97 -18.36 0.53
CA ASP A 219 -20.98 -17.35 0.78
C ASP A 219 -20.40 -16.25 1.69
N ALA A 220 -20.21 -15.07 1.12
CA ALA A 220 -19.63 -13.93 1.82
C ALA A 220 -20.13 -12.62 1.20
N ASN A 221 -20.22 -11.59 2.03
CA ASN A 221 -20.40 -10.23 1.55
C ASN A 221 -19.01 -9.71 1.14
N VAL A 222 -18.87 -9.22 -0.10
CA VAL A 222 -17.66 -8.54 -0.58
C VAL A 222 -18.01 -7.08 -0.81
N ILE A 223 -17.46 -6.22 0.05
CA ILE A 223 -17.81 -4.82 0.14
C ILE A 223 -16.67 -3.97 -0.41
N SER A 224 -16.96 -3.22 -1.46
CA SER A 224 -16.12 -2.12 -1.91
C SER A 224 -16.29 -0.94 -0.98
N THR A 225 -15.20 -0.46 -0.37
CA THR A 225 -15.21 0.73 0.50
C THR A 225 -14.83 2.02 -0.24
N ASN A 226 -14.49 1.91 -1.53
CA ASN A 226 -14.04 3.02 -2.35
C ASN A 226 -14.41 2.78 -3.83
N PRO A 227 -14.84 3.79 -4.61
CA PRO A 227 -15.26 3.59 -6.00
C PRO A 227 -14.21 2.90 -6.88
N LYS A 228 -12.92 3.10 -6.60
CA LYS A 228 -11.82 2.44 -7.32
C LYS A 228 -11.83 0.91 -7.23
N LEU A 229 -12.54 0.34 -6.26
CA LEU A 229 -12.63 -1.09 -6.01
C LEU A 229 -13.97 -1.68 -6.45
N ASP A 230 -14.93 -0.86 -6.88
CA ASP A 230 -16.26 -1.35 -7.29
C ASP A 230 -16.12 -2.34 -8.45
N GLN A 231 -15.29 -2.02 -9.44
CA GLN A 231 -15.06 -2.88 -10.60
C GLN A 231 -14.48 -4.25 -10.19
N VAL A 232 -13.57 -4.27 -9.21
CA VAL A 232 -12.99 -5.52 -8.68
C VAL A 232 -14.08 -6.40 -8.05
N VAL A 233 -15.01 -5.80 -7.31
CA VAL A 233 -16.12 -6.55 -6.68
C VAL A 233 -17.08 -7.10 -7.73
N LEU A 234 -17.41 -6.30 -8.75
CA LEU A 234 -18.27 -6.73 -9.86
C LEU A 234 -17.66 -7.88 -10.66
N GLU A 235 -16.37 -7.78 -11.00
CA GLU A 235 -15.65 -8.85 -11.70
C GLU A 235 -15.57 -10.12 -10.88
N LEU A 236 -15.29 -10.00 -9.58
CA LEU A 236 -15.29 -11.16 -8.68
C LEU A 236 -16.66 -11.84 -8.61
N LYS A 237 -17.77 -11.07 -8.60
CA LYS A 237 -19.14 -11.61 -8.62
C LYS A 237 -19.46 -12.35 -9.92
N MET A 238 -18.98 -11.86 -11.05
CA MET A 238 -19.13 -12.57 -12.32
C MET A 238 -18.41 -13.92 -12.31
N GLU A 239 -17.25 -14.02 -11.65
CA GLU A 239 -16.50 -15.26 -11.53
C GLU A 239 -16.99 -16.19 -10.39
N LEU A 240 -17.59 -15.62 -9.35
CA LEU A 240 -18.13 -16.32 -8.18
C LEU A 240 -19.54 -15.80 -7.89
N SER A 241 -20.54 -16.38 -8.58
CA SER A 241 -21.94 -15.92 -8.46
C SER A 241 -22.53 -16.05 -7.04
N THR A 242 -21.92 -16.85 -6.18
CA THR A 242 -22.37 -17.13 -4.81
C THR A 242 -22.01 -16.03 -3.80
N ILE A 243 -21.04 -15.15 -4.10
CA ILE A 243 -20.76 -14.01 -3.21
C ILE A 243 -21.85 -12.94 -3.33
N ASN A 244 -22.00 -12.12 -2.30
CA ASN A 244 -22.85 -10.93 -2.32
C ASN A 244 -21.99 -9.69 -2.61
N ALA A 245 -22.23 -9.04 -3.75
CA ALA A 245 -21.48 -7.89 -4.24
C ALA A 245 -22.10 -6.57 -3.75
N VAL A 246 -21.35 -5.86 -2.90
CA VAL A 246 -21.76 -4.57 -2.34
C VAL A 246 -20.83 -3.47 -2.85
N ILE A 247 -21.35 -2.55 -3.66
CA ILE A 247 -20.57 -1.49 -4.31
C ILE A 247 -21.05 -0.09 -3.94
N THR A 248 -20.20 0.91 -4.20
CA THR A 248 -20.60 2.31 -4.06
C THR A 248 -21.49 2.75 -5.22
N ASN A 249 -22.33 3.75 -4.99
CA ASN A 249 -23.15 4.38 -6.04
C ASN A 249 -22.39 5.32 -6.99
N GLN A 250 -21.05 5.29 -7.02
CA GLN A 250 -20.24 6.23 -7.80
C GLN A 250 -19.77 5.66 -9.15
N THR A 251 -19.68 4.33 -9.28
CA THR A 251 -19.13 3.70 -10.49
C THR A 251 -20.22 3.31 -11.49
N ASP A 252 -21.19 2.51 -11.04
CA ASP A 252 -22.36 2.12 -11.84
C ASP A 252 -23.60 2.04 -10.93
N PRO A 253 -24.35 3.16 -10.79
CA PRO A 253 -25.52 3.24 -9.91
C PRO A 253 -26.67 2.32 -10.29
N HIS A 254 -26.65 1.76 -11.51
CA HIS A 254 -27.71 0.90 -12.05
C HIS A 254 -27.17 -0.50 -12.41
N SER A 255 -26.04 -0.87 -11.82
CA SER A 255 -25.43 -2.18 -12.07
C SER A 255 -26.40 -3.30 -11.78
N GLN A 256 -26.63 -4.15 -12.77
CA GLN A 256 -27.43 -5.37 -12.63
C GLN A 256 -26.63 -6.54 -12.02
N ILE A 257 -25.32 -6.37 -11.88
CA ILE A 257 -24.42 -7.38 -11.32
C ILE A 257 -24.28 -7.20 -9.80
N ALA A 258 -24.31 -5.95 -9.32
CA ALA A 258 -24.29 -5.66 -7.90
C ALA A 258 -25.57 -6.14 -7.21
N ASP A 259 -25.43 -6.82 -6.07
CA ASP A 259 -26.55 -7.21 -5.24
C ASP A 259 -27.02 -6.03 -4.36
N VAL A 260 -26.09 -5.18 -3.93
CA VAL A 260 -26.37 -3.97 -3.15
C VAL A 260 -25.51 -2.79 -3.62
N ILE A 261 -26.15 -1.64 -3.81
CA ILE A 261 -25.50 -0.37 -4.13
C ILE A 261 -25.80 0.59 -2.99
N TYR A 262 -24.75 1.15 -2.35
CA TYR A 262 -24.93 2.08 -1.23
C TYR A 262 -24.41 3.48 -1.54
N PRO A 263 -25.00 4.53 -0.95
CA PRO A 263 -24.56 5.90 -1.17
C PRO A 263 -23.21 6.13 -0.49
N LEU A 264 -22.20 6.52 -1.28
CA LEU A 264 -20.98 7.09 -0.71
C LEU A 264 -21.21 8.58 -0.51
N LEU A 265 -21.25 9.02 0.75
CA LEU A 265 -21.47 10.44 1.04
C LEU A 265 -20.27 11.27 0.55
N PRO A 266 -20.51 12.38 -0.16
CA PRO A 266 -19.44 13.31 -0.46
C PRO A 266 -18.89 13.87 0.86
N ALA A 267 -17.59 14.15 0.90
CA ALA A 267 -16.98 14.77 2.07
C ALA A 267 -17.70 16.10 2.37
N THR A 268 -18.48 16.13 3.45
CA THR A 268 -19.30 17.28 3.86
C THR A 268 -18.46 18.41 4.47
N THR A 269 -17.19 18.12 4.77
CA THR A 269 -16.20 19.07 5.27
C THR A 269 -15.02 19.17 4.31
N TRP A 270 -14.32 20.33 4.30
CA TRP A 270 -13.08 20.55 3.54
C TRP A 270 -11.98 19.59 4.02
N SER A 271 -12.00 18.37 3.47
CA SER A 271 -11.13 17.27 3.83
C SER A 271 -10.70 16.56 2.57
N SER A 272 -9.44 16.13 2.51
CA SER A 272 -8.97 15.33 1.40
C SER A 272 -9.62 13.95 1.48
N PRO A 273 -10.30 13.45 0.43
CA PRO A 273 -10.90 12.11 0.43
C PRO A 273 -9.87 11.00 0.71
N VAL A 274 -8.59 11.28 0.49
CA VAL A 274 -7.49 10.35 0.72
C VAL A 274 -7.14 10.24 2.22
N LEU A 275 -7.55 11.20 3.06
CA LEU A 275 -7.23 11.25 4.49
C LEU A 275 -8.37 10.74 5.39
N VAL A 276 -9.53 10.41 4.84
CA VAL A 276 -10.70 9.96 5.59
C VAL A 276 -10.76 8.43 5.58
N ASN A 277 -11.15 7.84 6.70
CA ASN A 277 -11.51 6.42 6.72
C ASN A 277 -12.72 6.19 5.80
N PRO A 278 -12.92 4.97 5.30
CA PRO A 278 -14.23 4.59 4.78
C PRO A 278 -15.34 4.93 5.79
N ASP A 279 -16.53 5.24 5.27
CA ASP A 279 -17.70 5.54 6.09
C ASP A 279 -18.22 4.25 6.73
N TRP A 280 -17.54 3.82 7.80
CA TRP A 280 -17.88 2.61 8.53
C TRP A 280 -19.34 2.61 9.01
N PRO A 281 -19.89 3.70 9.59
CA PRO A 281 -21.31 3.74 9.94
C PRO A 281 -22.25 3.35 8.79
N ILE A 282 -22.07 3.91 7.59
CA ILE A 282 -22.91 3.57 6.44
C ILE A 282 -22.66 2.13 5.96
N ILE A 283 -21.40 1.72 5.87
CA ILE A 283 -21.06 0.36 5.44
C ILE A 283 -21.70 -0.68 6.37
N PHE A 284 -21.64 -0.48 7.68
CA PHE A 284 -22.21 -1.41 8.64
C PHE A 284 -23.74 -1.34 8.74
N SER A 285 -24.37 -0.18 8.46
CA SER A 285 -25.83 -0.14 8.31
C SER A 285 -26.29 -0.95 7.09
N VAL A 286 -25.52 -0.91 5.99
CA VAL A 286 -25.79 -1.73 4.80
C VAL A 286 -25.60 -3.22 5.09
N ILE A 287 -24.55 -3.60 5.82
CA ILE A 287 -24.35 -5.00 6.24
C ILE A 287 -25.51 -5.47 7.13
N GLN A 288 -26.00 -4.62 8.04
CA GLN A 288 -27.15 -4.93 8.86
C GLN A 288 -28.41 -5.18 8.02
N GLU A 289 -28.67 -4.33 7.02
CA GLU A 289 -29.80 -4.49 6.10
C GLU A 289 -29.70 -5.79 5.29
N ILE A 290 -28.50 -6.14 4.80
CA ILE A 290 -28.25 -7.39 4.09
C ILE A 290 -28.60 -8.58 5.00
N ASN A 291 -28.02 -8.63 6.20
CA ASN A 291 -28.22 -9.74 7.12
C ASN A 291 -29.69 -9.86 7.57
N SER A 292 -30.44 -8.75 7.65
CA SER A 292 -31.86 -8.74 8.01
C SER A 292 -32.79 -9.33 6.92
N LYS A 293 -32.35 -9.37 5.67
CA LYS A 293 -33.11 -9.94 4.54
C LYS A 293 -32.84 -11.44 4.36
N GLU A 294 -31.73 -11.94 4.92
CA GLU A 294 -31.30 -13.34 4.82
C GLU A 294 -31.80 -14.21 6.00
N GLY A 295 -32.28 -13.59 7.10
CA GLY A 295 -32.82 -14.26 8.29
C GLY A 295 -34.34 -14.36 8.31
#